data_AF-A0A6A9SVQ7-F1
#
_entry.id   AF-A0A6A9SVQ7-F1
#
_cell.length_a   1.000
_cell.length_b   1.000
_cell.length_c   1.000
_cell.angle_alpha   90.00
_cell.angle_beta   90.00
_cell.angle_gamma   90.00
#
_symmetry.space_group_name_H-M   'P 1'
#
loop_
_entity.id
_entity.type
_entity.pdbx_description
1 polymer ?
#
loop_
_entity_poly.entity_id
_entity_poly.type
_entity_poly.pdbx_seq_one_letter_code
_entity_poly.pdbx_strand_id
1 'polypeptide(L)'
;MNDRAVSTNVGYVLGLGLVTIVITSLFIVGGTFVSEQREETVRAELQVVGQQLATDVSRTDRMIESARPARADTVNTTGSLPVDIAGSSYAAELNPNGGNPYLALRTTQPDITVRVNVTTTAPVEESRIDGGRYRITLRSGSLVIEDV
;
A
#
# COMPACT_ATOMS: atom_id res chain seq x y z
N MET A 1 13.73 44.21 52.42
CA MET A 1 13.43 44.84 51.11
C MET A 1 13.94 43.90 50.01
N ASN A 2 13.27 42.77 49.74
CA ASN A 2 13.71 41.82 48.69
C ASN A 2 12.57 41.23 47.84
N ASP A 3 11.30 41.43 48.20
CA ASP A 3 10.18 40.75 47.54
C ASP A 3 9.83 41.31 46.15
N ARG A 4 10.23 42.55 45.84
CA ARG A 4 9.88 43.22 44.57
C ARG A 4 10.80 42.88 43.41
N ALA A 5 12.03 42.42 43.66
CA ALA A 5 12.95 41.98 42.60
C ALA A 5 12.57 40.62 42.02
N VAL A 6 11.83 39.80 42.77
CA VAL A 6 11.44 38.44 42.38
C VAL A 6 10.25 38.46 41.41
N SER A 7 9.30 39.39 41.57
CA SER A 7 8.09 39.44 40.73
C SER A 7 8.36 39.75 39.24
N THR A 8 9.33 40.61 38.92
CA THR A 8 9.65 40.92 37.51
C THR A 8 10.33 39.74 36.82
N ASN A 9 11.19 39.01 37.53
CA ASN A 9 11.89 37.83 36.98
C ASN A 9 10.95 36.63 36.81
N VAL A 10 10.05 36.41 37.78
CA VAL A 10 9.05 35.32 37.71
C VAL A 10 8.06 35.54 36.57
N GLY A 11 7.66 36.78 36.28
CA GLY A 11 6.80 37.10 35.14
C GLY A 11 7.42 36.74 33.79
N TYR A 12 8.72 37.00 33.60
CA TYR A 12 9.44 36.63 32.39
C TYR A 12 9.59 35.12 32.23
N VAL A 13 9.90 34.40 33.31
CA VAL A 13 10.01 32.93 33.30
C VAL A 13 8.66 32.27 32.99
N LEU A 14 7.57 32.77 33.57
CA LEU A 14 6.22 32.28 33.28
C LEU A 14 5.81 32.53 31.82
N GLY A 15 6.11 33.72 31.28
CA GLY A 15 5.85 34.04 29.89
C GLY A 15 6.63 33.14 28.92
N LEU A 16 7.92 32.94 29.18
CA LEU A 16 8.74 32.01 28.40
C LEU A 16 8.22 30.56 28.51
N GLY A 17 7.82 30.12 29.70
CA GLY A 17 7.26 28.78 29.92
C GLY A 17 6.01 28.50 29.09
N LEU A 18 5.08 29.47 29.02
CA LEU A 18 3.87 29.34 28.19
C LEU A 18 4.21 29.24 26.71
N VAL A 19 5.12 30.08 26.21
CA VAL A 19 5.56 30.06 24.81
C VAL A 19 6.23 28.72 24.48
N THR A 20 7.09 28.20 25.35
CA THR A 20 7.74 26.90 25.14
C THR A 20 6.73 25.76 25.09
N ILE A 21 5.71 25.76 25.95
CA ILE A 21 4.63 24.74 25.91
C ILE A 21 3.89 24.78 24.57
N VAL A 22 3.52 25.97 24.10
CA VAL A 22 2.82 26.15 22.82
C VAL A 22 3.68 25.71 21.63
N ILE A 23 4.97 26.07 21.63
CA ILE A 23 5.89 25.65 20.57
C ILE A 23 6.03 24.14 20.56
N THR A 24 6.20 23.52 21.73
CA THR A 24 6.36 22.06 21.86
C THR A 24 5.11 21.32 21.39
N SER A 25 3.91 21.78 21.77
CA SER A 25 2.67 21.16 21.32
C SER A 25 2.48 21.27 19.81
N LEU A 26 2.85 22.40 19.20
CA LEU A 26 2.79 22.60 17.76
C LEU A 26 3.72 21.65 17.00
N PHE A 27 4.94 21.42 17.50
CA PHE A 27 5.88 20.47 16.89
C PHE A 27 5.35 19.04 16.92
N ILE A 28 4.72 18.62 18.02
CA ILE A 28 4.13 17.28 18.14
C ILE A 28 3.00 17.12 17.12
N VAL A 29 2.06 18.07 17.06
CA VAL A 29 0.92 18.03 16.13
C VAL A 29 1.37 18.07 14.67
N GLY A 30 2.37 18.91 14.35
CA GLY A 30 2.91 18.99 13.00
C GLY A 30 3.61 17.69 12.55
N GLY A 31 4.35 17.05 13.45
CA GLY A 31 5.04 15.79 13.17
C GLY A 31 4.08 14.62 12.95
N THR A 32 3.02 14.51 13.75
CA THR A 32 2.01 13.44 13.59
C THR A 32 1.19 13.63 12.34
N PHE A 33 0.76 14.85 12.03
CA PHE A 33 -0.04 15.16 10.84
C PHE A 33 0.67 14.80 9.53
N VAL A 34 1.96 15.13 9.40
CA VAL A 34 2.75 14.79 8.20
C VAL A 34 2.91 13.27 8.06
N SER A 35 3.07 12.55 9.18
CA SER A 35 3.20 11.10 9.18
C SER A 35 1.90 10.41 8.74
N GLU A 36 0.75 10.86 9.27
CA GLU A 36 -0.58 10.39 8.86
C GLU A 36 -0.85 10.67 7.38
N GLN A 37 -0.52 11.87 6.90
CA GLN A 37 -0.71 12.21 5.49
C GLN A 37 0.13 11.30 4.57
N ARG A 38 1.37 11.00 4.96
CA ARG A 38 2.24 10.07 4.21
C ARG A 38 1.66 8.66 4.18
N GLU A 39 1.15 8.16 5.30
CA GLU A 39 0.50 6.84 5.35
C GLU A 39 -0.75 6.76 4.48
N GLU A 40 -1.56 7.82 4.46
CA GLU A 40 -2.74 7.91 3.60
C GLU A 40 -2.36 7.88 2.11
N THR A 41 -1.32 8.63 1.71
CA THR A 41 -0.81 8.60 0.33
C THR A 41 -0.32 7.21 -0.06
N VAL A 42 0.49 6.55 0.80
CA VAL A 42 0.97 5.17 0.55
C VAL A 42 -0.20 4.22 0.37
N ARG A 43 -1.23 4.32 1.23
CA ARG A 43 -2.44 3.49 1.13
C ARG A 43 -3.21 3.72 -0.17
N ALA A 44 -3.37 4.98 -0.58
CA ALA A 44 -4.05 5.34 -1.82
C ALA A 44 -3.29 4.82 -3.05
N GLU A 45 -1.96 4.97 -3.08
CA GLU A 45 -1.11 4.46 -4.16
C GLU A 45 -1.17 2.92 -4.23
N LEU A 46 -1.06 2.22 -3.08
CA LEU A 46 -1.24 0.76 -3.00
C LEU A 46 -2.62 0.33 -3.52
N GLN A 47 -3.66 1.10 -3.23
CA GLN A 47 -5.01 0.80 -3.72
C GLN A 47 -5.11 0.94 -5.25
N VAL A 48 -4.50 1.97 -5.83
CA VAL A 48 -4.47 2.16 -7.30
C VAL A 48 -3.68 1.03 -7.96
N VAL A 49 -2.49 0.70 -7.45
CA VAL A 49 -1.66 -0.39 -7.97
C VAL A 49 -2.40 -1.73 -7.86
N GLY A 50 -3.06 -1.99 -6.73
CA GLY A 50 -3.85 -3.19 -6.53
C GLY A 50 -5.07 -3.27 -7.45
N GLN A 51 -5.76 -2.16 -7.70
CA GLN A 51 -6.87 -2.09 -8.66
C GLN A 51 -6.41 -2.33 -10.10
N GLN A 52 -5.25 -1.79 -10.47
CA GLN A 52 -4.65 -2.01 -11.78
C GLN A 52 -4.30 -3.49 -11.96
N LEU A 53 -3.59 -4.09 -11.00
CA LEU A 53 -3.24 -5.51 -11.05
C LEU A 53 -4.49 -6.40 -11.06
N ALA A 54 -5.51 -6.10 -10.24
CA ALA A 54 -6.78 -6.82 -10.25
C ALA A 54 -7.46 -6.77 -11.62
N THR A 55 -7.43 -5.59 -12.26
CA THR A 55 -7.98 -5.40 -13.61
C THR A 55 -7.25 -6.25 -14.64
N ASP A 56 -5.91 -6.33 -14.55
CA ASP A 56 -5.11 -7.12 -15.48
C ASP A 56 -5.30 -8.64 -15.26
N VAL A 57 -5.49 -9.08 -14.02
CA VAL A 57 -5.89 -10.47 -13.70
C VAL A 57 -7.26 -10.78 -14.29
N SER A 58 -8.29 -9.96 -14.04
CA SER A 58 -9.63 -10.18 -14.61
C SER A 58 -9.66 -10.10 -16.14
N ARG A 59 -8.82 -9.25 -16.75
CA ARG A 59 -8.66 -9.22 -18.21
C ARG A 59 -8.06 -10.52 -18.73
N THR A 60 -7.02 -11.02 -18.10
CA THR A 60 -6.34 -12.27 -18.49
C THR A 60 -7.29 -13.46 -18.34
N ASP A 61 -8.06 -13.53 -17.25
CA ASP A 61 -9.11 -14.53 -17.03
C ASP A 61 -10.13 -14.54 -18.18
N ARG A 62 -10.65 -13.37 -18.57
CA ARG A 62 -11.59 -13.28 -19.70
C ARG A 62 -10.96 -13.64 -21.04
N MET A 63 -9.68 -13.36 -21.24
CA MET A 63 -8.94 -13.79 -22.44
C MET A 63 -8.78 -15.31 -22.48
N ILE A 64 -8.50 -15.94 -21.34
CA ILE A 64 -8.43 -17.39 -21.18
C ILE A 64 -9.79 -18.03 -21.45
N GLU A 65 -10.88 -17.47 -20.91
CA GLU A 65 -12.24 -17.94 -21.15
C GLU A 65 -12.63 -17.84 -22.63
N SER A 66 -12.22 -16.77 -23.31
CA SER A 66 -12.44 -16.58 -24.74
C SER A 66 -11.56 -17.47 -25.61
N ALA A 67 -10.41 -17.91 -25.09
CA ALA A 67 -9.54 -18.85 -25.75
C ALA A 67 -10.14 -20.27 -25.65
N ARG A 68 -10.10 -21.03 -26.75
CA ARG A 68 -10.50 -22.44 -26.69
C ARG A 68 -9.62 -23.18 -25.66
N PRO A 69 -10.14 -24.22 -24.96
CA PRO A 69 -9.41 -24.90 -23.88
C PRO A 69 -7.98 -25.32 -24.24
N ALA A 70 -7.75 -25.73 -25.49
CA ALA A 70 -6.45 -26.14 -26.00
C ALA A 70 -5.41 -25.00 -26.16
N ARG A 71 -5.79 -23.74 -25.97
CA ARG A 71 -4.91 -22.56 -26.10
C ARG A 71 -4.92 -21.66 -24.86
N ALA A 72 -5.67 -22.04 -23.82
CA ALA A 72 -5.74 -21.31 -22.56
C ALA A 72 -4.34 -21.10 -21.94
N ASP A 73 -3.51 -22.14 -21.96
CA ASP A 73 -2.14 -22.13 -21.40
C ASP A 73 -1.15 -21.23 -22.16
N THR A 74 -1.51 -20.77 -23.37
CA THR A 74 -0.66 -19.86 -24.17
C THR A 74 -0.95 -18.40 -23.85
N VAL A 75 -2.08 -18.09 -23.22
CA VAL A 75 -2.46 -16.73 -22.86
C VAL A 75 -1.58 -16.28 -21.70
N ASN A 76 -0.81 -15.22 -21.93
CA ASN A 76 -0.09 -14.53 -20.89
C ASN A 76 -0.26 -13.02 -21.07
N THR A 77 -0.38 -12.33 -19.94
CA THR A 77 -0.39 -10.87 -19.90
C THR A 77 0.85 -10.45 -19.13
N THR A 78 1.61 -9.52 -19.69
CA THR A 78 2.74 -8.89 -19.00
C THR A 78 2.40 -7.45 -18.69
N GLY A 79 2.87 -6.98 -17.54
CA GLY A 79 2.69 -5.61 -17.12
C GLY A 79 3.90 -5.12 -16.34
N SER A 80 3.85 -3.85 -15.97
CA SER A 80 4.83 -3.26 -15.07
C SER A 80 4.08 -2.50 -13.99
N LEU A 81 4.49 -2.74 -12.76
CA LEU A 81 4.12 -1.93 -11.61
C LEU A 81 5.32 -1.07 -11.20
N PRO A 82 5.12 -0.02 -10.40
CA PRO A 82 6.21 0.66 -9.72
C PRO A 82 7.06 -0.34 -8.92
N VAL A 83 8.38 -0.09 -8.83
CA VAL A 83 9.28 -0.91 -8.01
C VAL A 83 9.10 -0.58 -6.52
N ASP A 84 8.71 0.66 -6.22
CA ASP A 84 8.50 1.18 -4.88
C ASP A 84 7.32 2.15 -4.83
N ILE A 85 6.74 2.33 -3.64
CA ILE A 85 5.64 3.24 -3.33
C ILE A 85 6.11 4.15 -2.20
N ALA A 86 6.11 5.47 -2.44
CA ALA A 86 6.68 6.48 -1.55
C ALA A 86 8.11 6.17 -1.03
N GLY A 87 8.94 5.55 -1.89
CA GLY A 87 10.32 5.17 -1.58
C GLY A 87 10.49 3.87 -0.80
N SER A 88 9.41 3.10 -0.65
CA SER A 88 9.42 1.82 0.08
C SER A 88 9.00 0.67 -0.81
N SER A 89 9.73 -0.44 -0.73
CA SER A 89 9.36 -1.68 -1.40
C SER A 89 8.02 -2.19 -0.88
N TYR A 90 7.25 -2.79 -1.77
CA TYR A 90 6.01 -3.47 -1.43
C TYR A 90 5.98 -4.83 -2.14
N ALA A 91 5.12 -5.72 -1.62
CA ALA A 91 4.82 -6.98 -2.26
C ALA A 91 3.32 -7.09 -2.51
N ALA A 92 2.95 -7.69 -3.64
CA ALA A 92 1.58 -8.02 -3.98
C ALA A 92 1.41 -9.54 -3.96
N GLU A 93 0.44 -10.00 -3.18
CA GLU A 93 0.15 -11.41 -3.00
C GLU A 93 -1.28 -11.71 -3.45
N LEU A 94 -1.41 -12.57 -4.44
CA LEU A 94 -2.67 -13.09 -4.92
C LEU A 94 -3.05 -14.30 -4.09
N ASN A 95 -4.18 -14.21 -3.38
CA ASN A 95 -4.63 -15.22 -2.44
C ASN A 95 -5.94 -15.88 -2.91
N PRO A 96 -6.01 -17.22 -2.92
CA PRO A 96 -7.27 -17.94 -3.09
C PRO A 96 -8.08 -17.87 -1.79
N ASN A 97 -9.30 -17.36 -1.86
CA ASN A 97 -10.17 -17.25 -0.68
C ASN A 97 -11.54 -17.89 -0.96
N GLY A 98 -11.52 -19.22 -1.06
CA GLY A 98 -12.74 -20.03 -1.18
C GLY A 98 -13.65 -19.65 -2.34
N GLY A 99 -13.08 -19.19 -3.46
CA GLY A 99 -13.83 -18.71 -4.64
C GLY A 99 -13.93 -17.18 -4.76
N ASN A 100 -13.52 -16.41 -3.75
CA ASN A 100 -13.45 -14.95 -3.80
C ASN A 100 -11.98 -14.48 -3.68
N PRO A 101 -11.15 -14.64 -4.73
CA PRO A 101 -9.75 -14.29 -4.66
C PRO A 101 -9.53 -12.80 -4.39
N TYR A 102 -8.44 -12.47 -3.72
CA TYR A 102 -8.05 -11.08 -3.43
C TYR A 102 -6.55 -10.89 -3.56
N LEU A 103 -6.16 -9.66 -3.87
CA LEU A 103 -4.79 -9.19 -3.83
C LEU A 103 -4.53 -8.50 -2.49
N ALA A 104 -3.50 -8.91 -1.78
CA ALA A 104 -2.98 -8.23 -0.61
C ALA A 104 -1.68 -7.51 -1.00
N LEU A 105 -1.69 -6.19 -0.96
CA LEU A 105 -0.51 -5.36 -1.20
C LEU A 105 0.01 -4.84 0.14
N ARG A 106 1.26 -5.15 0.46
CA ARG A 106 1.87 -4.79 1.75
C ARG A 106 3.18 -4.05 1.58
N THR A 107 3.31 -2.92 2.26
CA THR A 107 4.57 -2.20 2.49
C THR A 107 5.14 -2.54 3.86
N THR A 108 6.45 -2.42 4.05
CA THR A 108 7.10 -2.61 5.36
C THR A 108 7.34 -1.32 6.12
N GLN A 109 7.44 -0.18 5.42
CA GLN A 109 7.75 1.12 6.00
C GLN A 109 7.01 2.24 5.26
N PRO A 110 5.82 2.69 5.71
CA PRO A 110 5.05 2.21 6.87
C PRO A 110 4.47 0.80 6.65
N ASP A 111 4.14 0.06 7.73
CA ASP A 111 3.48 -1.26 7.63
C ASP A 111 1.99 -1.07 7.31
N ILE A 112 1.68 -1.03 6.02
CA ILE A 112 0.33 -0.84 5.49
C ILE A 112 0.00 -2.03 4.61
N THR A 113 -1.19 -2.59 4.82
CA THR A 113 -1.75 -3.64 3.96
C THR A 113 -3.05 -3.15 3.35
N VAL A 114 -3.16 -3.24 2.03
CA VAL A 114 -4.37 -2.97 1.26
C VAL A 114 -4.86 -4.26 0.62
N ARG A 115 -6.16 -4.53 0.73
CA ARG A 115 -6.79 -5.69 0.09
C ARG A 115 -7.70 -5.22 -1.04
N VAL A 116 -7.52 -5.81 -2.21
CA VAL A 116 -8.33 -5.55 -3.40
C VAL A 116 -8.94 -6.87 -3.86
N ASN A 117 -10.27 -6.94 -3.90
CA ASN A 117 -10.95 -8.14 -4.38
C ASN A 117 -10.76 -8.27 -5.90
N VAL A 118 -10.60 -9.51 -6.35
CA VAL A 118 -10.48 -9.85 -7.76
C VAL A 118 -11.65 -10.76 -8.14
N THR A 119 -12.23 -10.53 -9.31
CA THR A 119 -13.23 -11.43 -9.88
C THR A 119 -12.58 -12.22 -11.00
N THR A 120 -12.52 -13.54 -10.84
CA THR A 120 -12.04 -14.49 -11.85
C THR A 120 -12.99 -15.68 -11.92
N THR A 121 -13.07 -16.29 -13.09
CA THR A 121 -13.81 -17.53 -13.33
C THR A 121 -12.88 -18.74 -13.16
N ALA A 122 -11.63 -18.63 -13.61
CA ALA A 122 -10.61 -19.61 -13.32
C ALA A 122 -10.24 -19.57 -11.82
N PRO A 123 -9.92 -20.74 -11.22
CA PRO A 123 -9.36 -20.78 -9.90
C PRO A 123 -8.03 -20.04 -9.87
N VAL A 124 -7.67 -19.53 -8.70
CA VAL A 124 -6.44 -18.78 -8.47
C VAL A 124 -5.54 -19.62 -7.58
N GLU A 125 -4.25 -19.59 -7.85
CA GLU A 125 -3.23 -20.19 -6.98
C GLU A 125 -2.50 -19.08 -6.22
N GLU A 126 -2.13 -19.39 -4.98
CA GLU A 126 -1.41 -18.45 -4.12
C GLU A 126 -0.07 -18.08 -4.76
N SER A 127 0.14 -16.80 -5.00
CA SER A 127 1.36 -16.30 -5.64
C SER A 127 1.71 -14.92 -5.16
N ARG A 128 3.01 -14.62 -5.18
CA ARG A 128 3.56 -13.37 -4.67
C ARG A 128 4.55 -12.81 -5.68
N ILE A 129 4.43 -11.51 -5.90
CA ILE A 129 5.39 -10.71 -6.66
C ILE A 129 5.83 -9.51 -5.86
N ASP A 130 7.03 -9.02 -6.17
CA ASP A 130 7.47 -7.71 -5.72
C ASP A 130 7.15 -6.65 -6.80
N GLY A 131 7.37 -5.37 -6.48
CA GLY A 131 7.23 -4.32 -7.46
C GLY A 131 8.12 -4.54 -8.70
N GLY A 132 7.67 -4.08 -9.86
CA GLY A 132 8.40 -4.23 -11.12
C GLY A 132 7.60 -4.95 -12.20
N ARG A 133 8.29 -5.73 -13.04
CA ARG A 133 7.65 -6.43 -14.16
C ARG A 133 7.09 -7.75 -13.70
N TYR A 134 5.87 -8.02 -14.13
CA TYR A 134 5.17 -9.23 -13.79
C TYR A 134 4.54 -9.87 -15.03
N ARG A 135 4.20 -11.15 -14.91
CA ARG A 135 3.43 -11.93 -15.88
C ARG A 135 2.31 -12.66 -15.16
N ILE A 136 1.13 -12.62 -15.76
CA ILE A 136 -0.02 -13.41 -15.36
C ILE A 136 -0.15 -14.56 -16.35
N THR A 137 -0.19 -15.80 -15.84
CA THR A 137 -0.32 -17.00 -16.66
C THR A 137 -1.33 -17.98 -16.05
N LEU A 138 -1.81 -18.90 -16.87
CA LEU A 138 -2.55 -20.06 -16.41
C LEU A 138 -1.56 -21.22 -16.20
N ARG A 139 -1.45 -21.71 -14.97
CA ARG A 139 -0.62 -22.85 -14.60
C ARG A 139 -1.52 -23.95 -14.02
N SER A 140 -1.51 -25.13 -14.62
CA SER A 140 -2.31 -26.27 -14.14
C SER A 140 -3.80 -25.96 -13.95
N GLY A 141 -4.34 -25.05 -14.77
CA GLY A 141 -5.74 -24.59 -14.69
C GLY A 141 -6.02 -23.51 -13.64
N SER A 142 -5.01 -22.99 -12.94
CA SER A 142 -5.13 -21.89 -11.98
C SER A 142 -4.34 -20.66 -12.42
N LEU A 143 -4.85 -19.46 -12.12
CA LEU A 143 -4.17 -18.19 -12.40
C LEU A 143 -3.06 -17.94 -11.37
N VAL A 144 -1.88 -17.60 -11.87
CA VAL A 144 -0.67 -17.32 -11.08
C VAL A 144 -0.05 -16.02 -11.58
N ILE A 145 0.51 -15.23 -10.65
CA ILE A 145 1.31 -14.04 -10.94
C ILE A 145 2.79 -14.35 -10.65
N GLU A 146 3.68 -13.98 -11.57
CA GLU A 146 5.11 -14.27 -11.51
C GLU A 146 5.95 -13.04 -11.89
N ASP A 147 7.12 -12.90 -11.28
CA ASP A 147 8.11 -11.89 -11.65
C ASP A 147 8.83 -12.24 -12.97
N VAL A 148 9.31 -11.21 -13.71
CA VAL A 148 9.94 -11.34 -15.05
C VAL A 148 11.33 -10.74 -15.19
#